data_AF-A0A662H2D9-F1
#
_entry.id   AF-A0A662H2D9-F1
#
_cell.length_a   1.000
_cell.length_b   1.000
_cell.length_c   1.000
_cell.angle_alpha   90.00
_cell.angle_beta   90.00
_cell.angle_gamma   90.00
#
_symmetry.space_group_name_H-M   'P 1'
#
loop_
_entity.id
_entity.type
_entity.pdbx_description
1 polymer ?
#
loop_
_entity_poly.entity_id
_entity_poly.type
_entity_poly.pdbx_seq_one_letter_code
_entity_poly.pdbx_strand_id
1 'polypeptide(L)'
;MSVKRKRWGVGGRWKRWELYIRGHHALRNVLLPQSMYPHEGPTYLTLIRIIQGYSNKKRVYEEYGYVLDVKANVRGKMPGPIVQLVGEKYLMLLEAVAAPGRDLKYSERVYIGRDLYRRSSILFVRRRIYYKDLTPAAKAELFIAIEKILTDNESIVVNLINNICRIRMRACHVLDLLRDIRCYRDVIVDEARKRELASLDDFQDRTGIPAEKLIKALVRRLKLEFQRLELESLSI
;
A
#
# COMPACT_ATOMS: atom_id res chain seq x y z
N MET A 1 48.15 -45.40 -17.66
CA MET A 1 47.50 -44.25 -18.30
C MET A 1 46.00 -44.48 -18.36
N SER A 2 45.18 -43.67 -17.68
CA SER A 2 43.74 -43.54 -17.97
C SER A 2 43.23 -42.23 -17.40
N VAL A 3 42.88 -41.30 -18.30
CA VAL A 3 42.35 -39.96 -18.00
C VAL A 3 40.83 -40.07 -17.88
N LYS A 4 40.26 -39.86 -16.69
CA LYS A 4 38.81 -39.71 -16.51
C LYS A 4 38.40 -38.24 -16.59
N ARG A 5 37.67 -37.87 -17.65
CA ARG A 5 37.01 -36.56 -17.82
C ARG A 5 35.90 -36.38 -16.77
N LYS A 6 35.90 -35.24 -16.06
CA LYS A 6 34.81 -34.81 -15.17
C LYS A 6 33.63 -34.27 -15.99
N ARG A 7 32.45 -34.87 -15.82
CA ARG A 7 31.15 -34.36 -16.28
C ARG A 7 30.51 -33.60 -15.12
N TRP A 8 30.27 -32.30 -15.28
CA TRP A 8 29.61 -31.48 -14.26
C TRP A 8 28.11 -31.75 -14.27
N GLY A 9 27.58 -32.29 -13.17
CA GLY A 9 26.15 -32.50 -12.94
C GLY A 9 25.50 -31.27 -12.29
N VAL A 10 24.46 -30.74 -12.93
CA VAL A 10 23.58 -29.69 -12.39
C VAL A 10 22.66 -30.34 -11.36
N GLY A 11 22.92 -30.14 -10.06
CA GLY A 11 22.07 -30.75 -9.03
C GLY A 11 22.42 -30.49 -7.56
N GLY A 12 23.24 -29.49 -7.25
CA GLY A 12 23.85 -29.36 -5.91
C GLY A 12 23.38 -28.20 -5.03
N ARG A 13 22.55 -27.26 -5.53
CA ARG A 13 22.28 -26.00 -4.79
C ARG A 13 20.93 -25.96 -4.06
N TRP A 14 19.95 -26.78 -4.47
CA TRP A 14 18.62 -26.84 -3.86
C TRP A 14 18.56 -27.76 -2.63
N LYS A 15 19.29 -28.88 -2.64
CA LYS A 15 19.34 -29.83 -1.50
C LYS A 15 19.98 -29.26 -0.23
N ARG A 16 20.80 -28.20 -0.35
CA ARG A 16 21.42 -27.53 0.82
C ARG A 16 20.39 -26.68 1.60
N TRP A 17 19.34 -26.19 0.96
CA TRP A 17 18.27 -25.43 1.62
C TRP A 17 17.34 -26.30 2.46
N GLU A 18 16.99 -27.50 1.97
CA GLU A 18 16.15 -28.45 2.72
C GLU A 18 16.83 -28.99 3.99
N LEU A 19 18.16 -29.18 3.94
CA LEU A 19 18.94 -29.63 5.10
C LEU A 19 19.14 -28.52 6.15
N TYR A 20 19.21 -27.25 5.74
CA TYR A 20 19.32 -26.11 6.67
C TYR A 20 18.06 -25.95 7.53
N ILE A 21 16.87 -26.23 6.96
CA ILE A 21 15.59 -26.16 7.66
C ILE A 21 15.39 -27.36 8.60
N ARG A 22 15.94 -28.53 8.28
CA ARG A 22 15.76 -29.76 9.07
C ARG A 22 16.73 -29.93 10.25
N GLY A 23 17.87 -29.24 10.27
CA GLY A 23 18.96 -29.48 11.24
C GLY A 23 18.96 -28.63 12.53
N HIS A 24 18.26 -27.50 12.59
CA HIS A 24 18.32 -26.58 13.75
C HIS A 24 17.04 -26.61 14.58
N HIS A 25 16.89 -27.65 15.41
CA HIS A 25 15.85 -27.71 16.45
C HIS A 25 16.03 -26.66 17.58
N ALA A 26 17.20 -26.01 17.67
CA ALA A 26 17.52 -25.01 18.70
C ALA A 26 17.07 -23.57 18.40
N LEU A 27 16.52 -23.29 17.21
CA LEU A 27 15.95 -21.97 16.86
C LEU A 27 14.42 -21.94 16.95
N ARG A 28 13.77 -23.04 17.37
CA ARG A 28 12.32 -23.08 17.60
C ARG A 28 11.86 -22.18 18.76
N ASN A 29 12.77 -21.79 19.65
CA ASN A 29 12.45 -21.09 20.91
C ASN A 29 13.17 -19.73 21.07
N VAL A 30 13.48 -19.02 20.00
CA VAL A 30 13.59 -17.55 20.09
C VAL A 30 12.27 -16.96 19.62
N LEU A 31 11.22 -17.25 20.39
CA LEU A 31 9.94 -16.57 20.25
C LEU A 31 10.18 -15.10 20.61
N LEU A 32 10.24 -14.23 19.60
CA LEU A 32 10.15 -12.80 19.86
C LEU A 32 8.81 -12.53 20.58
N PRO A 33 8.72 -11.53 21.47
CA PRO A 33 7.45 -11.16 22.07
C PRO A 33 6.41 -10.90 20.97
N GLN A 34 5.21 -11.47 21.11
CA GLN A 34 4.15 -11.42 20.08
C GLN A 34 3.80 -10.00 19.61
N SER A 35 4.10 -8.98 20.41
CA SER A 35 3.96 -7.56 20.06
C SER A 35 4.89 -7.08 18.93
N MET A 36 5.93 -7.85 18.61
CA MET A 36 6.95 -7.52 17.61
C MET A 36 6.77 -8.29 16.29
N TYR A 37 5.88 -9.28 16.25
CA TYR A 37 5.35 -9.82 15.00
C TYR A 37 4.20 -8.91 14.54
N PRO A 38 4.24 -8.38 13.31
CA PRO A 38 3.16 -7.54 12.79
C PRO A 38 1.92 -8.39 12.45
N HIS A 39 1.21 -8.87 13.47
CA HIS A 39 0.02 -9.73 13.42
C HIS A 39 0.23 -11.06 12.65
N GLU A 40 -0.59 -12.07 12.93
CA GLU A 40 -0.69 -13.34 12.17
C GLU A 40 -1.32 -13.11 10.77
N GLY A 41 -0.98 -11.98 10.16
CA GLY A 41 -1.34 -11.61 8.81
C GLY A 41 -0.12 -11.81 7.93
N PRO A 42 -0.24 -12.49 6.80
CA PRO A 42 0.89 -12.77 5.95
C PRO A 42 1.53 -11.49 5.38
N THR A 43 2.85 -11.55 5.18
CA THR A 43 3.85 -10.46 5.07
C THR A 43 3.65 -9.44 3.95
N TYR A 44 2.49 -9.45 3.28
CA TYR A 44 2.23 -8.74 2.05
C TYR A 44 1.23 -7.58 2.15
N LEU A 45 0.65 -7.30 3.32
CA LEU A 45 -0.17 -6.10 3.56
C LEU A 45 0.65 -4.96 4.16
N THR A 46 1.91 -4.82 3.77
CA THR A 46 2.84 -3.89 4.44
C THR A 46 2.59 -2.45 4.03
N LEU A 47 2.33 -2.14 2.75
CA LEU A 47 2.19 -0.75 2.33
C LEU A 47 0.91 -0.12 2.87
N ILE A 48 -0.24 -0.78 2.69
CA ILE A 48 -1.51 -0.26 3.20
C ILE A 48 -1.44 -0.07 4.72
N ARG A 49 -0.86 -1.03 5.47
CA ARG A 49 -0.71 -0.91 6.93
C ARG A 49 0.28 0.18 7.34
N ILE A 50 1.37 0.38 6.61
CA ILE A 50 2.35 1.44 6.90
C ILE A 50 1.70 2.81 6.63
N ILE A 51 1.00 2.98 5.51
CA ILE A 51 0.30 4.22 5.14
C ILE A 51 -0.81 4.53 6.15
N GLN A 52 -1.63 3.54 6.52
CA GLN A 52 -2.71 3.71 7.49
C GLN A 52 -2.20 3.98 8.91
N GLY A 53 -0.91 3.74 9.15
CA GLY A 53 -0.31 3.75 10.47
C GLY A 53 -0.82 2.59 11.32
N TYR A 54 0.07 1.99 12.10
CA TYR A 54 -0.27 0.97 13.09
C TYR A 54 -1.00 1.59 14.30
N SER A 55 -2.13 2.27 14.08
CA SER A 55 -2.86 2.96 15.17
C SER A 55 -3.92 2.06 15.77
N ASN A 56 -3.52 1.28 16.77
CA ASN A 56 -4.41 0.40 17.52
C ASN A 56 -5.31 1.14 18.55
N LYS A 57 -5.31 2.50 18.59
CA LYS A 57 -5.98 3.26 19.68
C LYS A 57 -6.69 4.57 19.32
N LYS A 58 -6.61 5.12 18.10
CA LYS A 58 -7.39 6.34 17.72
C LYS A 58 -8.18 6.12 16.43
N ARG A 59 -9.45 6.53 16.43
CA ARG A 59 -10.26 6.62 15.20
C ARG A 59 -9.60 7.64 14.28
N VAL A 60 -8.89 7.15 13.26
CA VAL A 60 -8.28 7.96 12.21
C VAL A 60 -9.37 8.45 11.26
N TYR A 61 -9.33 9.70 10.86
CA TYR A 61 -10.27 10.29 9.90
C TYR A 61 -9.49 10.89 8.74
N GLU A 62 -10.07 10.82 7.56
CA GLU A 62 -9.58 11.50 6.37
C GLU A 62 -10.11 12.93 6.34
N GLU A 63 -9.29 13.87 5.86
CA GLU A 63 -9.71 15.26 5.63
C GLU A 63 -10.18 15.47 4.19
N TYR A 64 -9.56 14.78 3.25
CA TYR A 64 -9.88 14.82 1.84
C TYR A 64 -9.99 13.41 1.27
N GLY A 65 -10.76 13.28 0.20
CA GLY A 65 -10.85 12.06 -0.57
C GLY A 65 -10.99 12.35 -2.06
N TYR A 66 -10.75 11.34 -2.87
CA TYR A 66 -10.88 11.38 -4.32
C TYR A 66 -12.09 10.56 -4.74
N VAL A 67 -12.88 11.10 -5.66
CA VAL A 67 -14.10 10.46 -6.16
C VAL A 67 -13.76 9.27 -7.05
N LEU A 68 -14.29 8.10 -6.70
CA LEU A 68 -14.12 6.86 -7.47
C LEU A 68 -15.34 6.53 -8.32
N ASP A 69 -16.54 6.72 -7.78
CA ASP A 69 -17.79 6.43 -8.47
C ASP A 69 -18.98 7.12 -7.78
N VAL A 70 -19.99 7.47 -8.57
CA VAL A 70 -21.21 8.14 -8.11
C VAL A 70 -22.42 7.32 -8.52
N LYS A 71 -23.18 6.86 -7.52
CA LYS A 71 -24.41 6.09 -7.70
C LYS A 71 -25.62 6.96 -7.43
N ALA A 72 -26.56 6.94 -8.37
CA ALA A 72 -27.89 7.48 -8.15
C ALA A 72 -28.55 6.79 -6.95
N ASN A 73 -29.16 7.60 -6.09
CA ASN A 73 -29.89 7.10 -4.93
C ASN A 73 -31.32 6.72 -5.35
N VAL A 74 -31.46 5.54 -5.96
CA VAL A 74 -32.72 5.05 -6.56
C VAL A 74 -33.84 4.82 -5.53
N ARG A 75 -33.50 4.66 -4.24
CA ARG A 75 -34.45 4.24 -3.19
C ARG A 75 -34.88 5.36 -2.24
N GLY A 76 -34.49 6.62 -2.48
CA GLY A 76 -34.94 7.80 -1.72
C GLY A 76 -34.59 7.82 -0.22
N LYS A 77 -33.87 6.82 0.30
CA LYS A 77 -33.53 6.74 1.74
C LYS A 77 -32.48 7.75 2.17
N MET A 78 -31.67 8.22 1.23
CA MET A 78 -30.61 9.21 1.47
C MET A 78 -30.99 10.58 0.88
N PRO A 79 -30.47 11.68 1.44
CA PRO A 79 -30.74 13.03 0.93
C PRO A 79 -30.05 13.35 -0.40
N GLY A 80 -29.16 12.49 -0.90
CA GLY A 80 -28.40 12.71 -2.12
C GLY A 80 -27.80 11.42 -2.71
N PRO A 81 -27.06 11.52 -3.82
CA PRO A 81 -26.40 10.37 -4.44
C PRO A 81 -25.30 9.79 -3.55
N ILE A 82 -25.07 8.48 -3.69
CA ILE A 82 -24.05 7.76 -2.93
C ILE A 82 -22.74 7.81 -3.71
N VAL A 83 -21.67 8.23 -3.07
CA VAL A 83 -20.35 8.35 -3.69
C VAL A 83 -19.37 7.41 -3.00
N GLN A 84 -18.59 6.68 -3.79
CA GLN A 84 -17.44 5.92 -3.30
C GLN A 84 -16.18 6.77 -3.45
N LEU A 85 -15.38 6.82 -2.40
CA LEU A 85 -14.19 7.67 -2.30
C LEU A 85 -12.98 6.85 -1.83
N VAL A 86 -11.78 7.30 -2.21
CA VAL A 86 -10.52 6.91 -1.56
C VAL A 86 -9.97 8.11 -0.79
N GLY A 87 -9.61 7.92 0.47
CA GLY A 87 -9.01 8.95 1.29
C GLY A 87 -7.62 9.35 0.81
N GLU A 88 -7.26 10.63 0.94
CA GLU A 88 -5.98 11.14 0.46
C GLU A 88 -4.80 10.64 1.32
N LYS A 89 -4.94 10.61 2.65
CA LYS A 89 -3.79 10.41 3.55
C LYS A 89 -3.57 8.95 3.93
N TYR A 90 -4.65 8.22 4.21
CA TYR A 90 -4.59 6.84 4.70
C TYR A 90 -5.12 5.84 3.66
N LEU A 91 -5.43 6.30 2.44
CA LEU A 91 -6.02 5.50 1.36
C LEU A 91 -7.26 4.71 1.83
N MET A 92 -8.02 5.31 2.76
CA MET A 92 -9.21 4.66 3.31
C MET A 92 -10.33 4.67 2.28
N LEU A 93 -10.93 3.50 2.02
CA LEU A 93 -12.09 3.41 1.14
C LEU A 93 -13.35 3.81 1.93
N LEU A 94 -14.11 4.75 1.38
CA LEU A 94 -15.25 5.37 2.04
C LEU A 94 -16.48 5.37 1.13
N GLU A 95 -17.64 5.26 1.76
CA GLU A 95 -18.94 5.53 1.14
C GLU A 95 -19.50 6.80 1.78
N ALA A 96 -19.87 7.79 0.97
CA ALA A 96 -20.36 9.09 1.40
C ALA A 96 -21.63 9.46 0.64
N VAL A 97 -22.34 10.48 1.12
CA VAL A 97 -23.50 11.06 0.45
C VAL A 97 -23.13 12.44 -0.06
N ALA A 98 -23.24 12.67 -1.37
CA ALA A 98 -22.99 13.97 -1.96
C ALA A 98 -24.20 14.90 -1.85
N ALA A 99 -23.94 16.21 -1.94
CA ALA A 99 -25.00 17.20 -1.99
C ALA A 99 -25.87 16.99 -3.25
N PRO A 100 -27.19 17.12 -3.16
CA PRO A 100 -28.07 16.99 -4.32
C PRO A 100 -27.73 18.05 -5.37
N GLY A 101 -27.76 17.66 -6.65
CA GLY A 101 -27.45 18.56 -7.78
C GLY A 101 -25.96 18.84 -8.01
N ARG A 102 -25.05 18.30 -7.18
CA ARG A 102 -23.61 18.41 -7.43
C ARG A 102 -23.16 17.37 -8.43
N ASP A 103 -22.61 17.83 -9.55
CA ASP A 103 -21.90 16.98 -10.50
C ASP A 103 -20.46 16.76 -10.00
N LEU A 104 -20.12 15.50 -9.73
CA LEU A 104 -18.82 15.08 -9.20
C LEU A 104 -18.08 14.29 -10.25
N LYS A 105 -16.86 14.71 -10.56
CA LYS A 105 -16.01 14.06 -11.57
C LYS A 105 -15.17 12.96 -10.95
N TYR A 106 -14.86 11.95 -11.75
CA TYR A 106 -13.87 10.93 -11.38
C TYR A 106 -12.52 11.57 -11.05
N SER A 107 -11.85 11.06 -10.02
CA SER A 107 -10.59 11.59 -9.50
C SER A 107 -10.62 13.08 -9.10
N GLU A 108 -11.81 13.63 -8.82
CA GLU A 108 -11.98 14.96 -8.20
C GLU A 108 -11.64 14.86 -6.71
N ARG A 109 -10.82 15.81 -6.23
CA ARG A 109 -10.47 15.95 -4.82
C ARG A 109 -11.57 16.69 -4.07
N VAL A 110 -12.19 16.04 -3.10
CA VAL A 110 -13.29 16.59 -2.29
C VAL A 110 -12.93 16.63 -0.81
N TYR A 111 -13.42 17.64 -0.09
CA TYR A 111 -13.25 17.75 1.35
C TYR A 111 -14.28 16.89 2.10
N ILE A 112 -13.80 16.02 2.98
CA ILE A 112 -14.60 15.11 3.82
C ILE A 112 -14.30 15.25 5.32
N GLY A 113 -13.41 16.17 5.69
CA GLY A 113 -13.03 16.46 7.07
C GLY A 113 -14.18 17.03 7.90
N ARG A 114 -13.96 17.23 9.20
CA ARG A 114 -15.05 17.55 10.15
C ARG A 114 -15.64 18.95 10.01
N ASP A 115 -14.94 19.85 9.33
CA ASP A 115 -15.37 21.24 9.17
C ASP A 115 -16.54 21.34 8.17
N LEU A 116 -17.74 21.59 8.68
CA LEU A 116 -18.94 21.67 7.86
C LEU A 116 -18.92 22.86 6.90
N TYR A 117 -18.25 23.97 7.24
CA TYR A 117 -18.21 25.17 6.39
C TYR A 117 -17.41 24.94 5.11
N ARG A 118 -16.46 23.99 5.15
CA ARG A 118 -15.63 23.62 4.00
C ARG A 118 -16.24 22.50 3.16
N ARG A 119 -17.31 21.86 3.63
CA ARG A 119 -18.01 20.78 2.91
C ARG A 119 -19.02 21.36 1.93
N SER A 120 -18.57 21.65 0.72
CA SER A 120 -19.44 22.04 -0.40
C SER A 120 -20.02 20.84 -1.15
N SER A 121 -19.24 19.77 -1.29
CA SER A 121 -19.54 18.66 -2.20
C SER A 121 -20.14 17.43 -1.52
N ILE A 122 -19.72 17.13 -0.29
CA ILE A 122 -20.09 15.92 0.46
C ILE A 122 -20.86 16.33 1.72
N LEU A 123 -22.05 15.77 1.93
CA LEU A 123 -22.86 16.01 3.13
C LEU A 123 -22.25 15.32 4.35
N PHE A 124 -22.08 14.01 4.26
CA PHE A 124 -21.48 13.20 5.31
C PHE A 124 -20.89 11.90 4.77
N VAL A 125 -19.87 11.40 5.48
CA VAL A 125 -19.32 10.05 5.26
C VAL A 125 -20.23 9.05 5.97
N ARG A 126 -20.77 8.09 5.23
CA ARG A 126 -21.71 7.09 5.72
C ARG A 126 -20.98 5.97 6.45
N ARG A 127 -19.97 5.37 5.82
CA ARG A 127 -19.20 4.26 6.38
C ARG A 127 -17.86 4.07 5.67
N ARG A 128 -16.95 3.34 6.33
CA ARG A 128 -15.80 2.72 5.67
C ARG A 128 -16.28 1.50 4.90
N ILE A 129 -15.70 1.27 3.74
CA ILE A 129 -16.00 0.12 2.88
C ILE A 129 -14.72 -0.68 2.63
N TYR A 130 -14.86 -1.93 2.23
CA TYR A 130 -13.75 -2.77 1.82
C TYR A 130 -13.65 -2.79 0.30
N TYR A 131 -12.52 -3.27 -0.23
CA TYR A 131 -12.29 -3.34 -1.68
C TYR A 131 -13.36 -4.18 -2.41
N LYS A 132 -13.90 -5.22 -1.77
CA LYS A 132 -15.02 -6.03 -2.30
C LYS A 132 -16.33 -5.25 -2.50
N ASP A 133 -16.53 -4.17 -1.74
CA ASP A 133 -17.75 -3.37 -1.77
C ASP A 133 -17.70 -2.27 -2.85
N LEU A 134 -16.53 -2.07 -3.48
CA LEU A 134 -16.36 -1.11 -4.57
C LEU A 134 -17.08 -1.59 -5.83
N THR A 135 -17.65 -0.65 -6.59
CA THR A 135 -18.17 -0.97 -7.92
C THR A 135 -17.08 -1.38 -8.88
N PRO A 136 -17.42 -2.09 -9.97
CA PRO A 136 -16.48 -2.33 -11.06
C PRO A 136 -15.85 -1.03 -11.59
N ALA A 137 -16.65 0.05 -11.73
CA ALA A 137 -16.16 1.38 -12.11
C ALA A 137 -15.20 1.96 -11.07
N ALA A 138 -15.56 1.95 -9.78
CA ALA A 138 -14.70 2.43 -8.71
C ALA A 138 -13.39 1.65 -8.58
N LYS A 139 -13.40 0.33 -8.85
CA LYS A 139 -12.17 -0.49 -8.85
C LYS A 139 -11.23 -0.12 -10.00
N ALA A 140 -11.76 0.23 -11.16
CA ALA A 140 -10.97 0.72 -12.28
C ALA A 140 -10.36 2.09 -11.96
N GLU A 141 -11.18 3.00 -11.42
CA GLU A 141 -10.78 4.37 -11.10
C GLU A 141 -9.82 4.44 -9.90
N LEU A 142 -9.93 3.51 -8.94
CA LEU A 142 -9.13 3.52 -7.71
C LEU A 142 -7.63 3.67 -7.97
N PHE A 143 -7.09 2.94 -8.95
CA PHE A 143 -5.64 2.95 -9.19
C PHE A 143 -5.19 4.22 -9.91
N ILE A 144 -6.06 4.82 -10.72
CA ILE A 144 -5.85 6.13 -11.34
C ILE A 144 -5.85 7.22 -10.25
N ALA A 145 -6.81 7.15 -9.34
CA ALA A 145 -6.90 8.07 -8.20
C ALA A 145 -5.69 7.92 -7.25
N ILE A 146 -5.23 6.70 -6.96
CA ILE A 146 -4.04 6.48 -6.12
C ILE A 146 -2.78 7.03 -6.79
N GLU A 147 -2.59 6.81 -8.09
CA GLU A 147 -1.45 7.37 -8.83
C GLU A 147 -1.44 8.90 -8.75
N LYS A 148 -2.61 9.52 -8.94
CA LYS A 148 -2.80 10.96 -8.76
C LYS A 148 -2.50 11.42 -7.34
N ILE A 149 -3.01 10.73 -6.31
CA ILE A 149 -2.73 11.04 -4.90
C ILE A 149 -1.22 11.03 -4.60
N LEU A 150 -0.51 10.01 -5.07
CA LEU A 150 0.93 9.89 -4.82
C LEU A 150 1.75 10.91 -5.61
N THR A 151 1.25 11.37 -6.74
CA THR A 151 1.88 12.42 -7.57
C THR A 151 1.64 13.81 -6.97
N ASP A 152 0.40 14.11 -6.59
CA ASP A 152 0.00 15.40 -6.03
C ASP A 152 0.51 15.58 -4.59
N ASN A 153 0.72 14.48 -3.86
CA ASN A 153 1.15 14.49 -2.47
C ASN A 153 2.41 13.65 -2.25
N GLU A 154 3.51 14.21 -2.73
CA GLU A 154 4.87 13.70 -2.57
C GLU A 154 5.23 13.31 -1.13
N SER A 155 4.74 14.08 -0.14
CA SER A 155 5.07 13.85 1.26
C SER A 155 4.66 12.45 1.74
N ILE A 156 3.60 11.88 1.17
CA ILE A 156 3.15 10.52 1.48
C ILE A 156 4.21 9.52 1.01
N VAL A 157 4.74 9.68 -0.20
CA VAL A 157 5.74 8.80 -0.80
C VAL A 157 7.05 8.87 -0.03
N VAL A 158 7.53 10.07 0.26
CA VAL A 158 8.78 10.29 1.00
C VAL A 158 8.69 9.69 2.40
N ASN A 159 7.62 9.97 3.13
CA ASN A 159 7.40 9.40 4.46
C ASN A 159 7.29 7.87 4.42
N LEU A 160 6.62 7.32 3.40
CA LEU A 160 6.50 5.88 3.22
C LEU A 160 7.86 5.22 3.02
N ILE A 161 8.72 5.78 2.16
CA ILE A 161 10.06 5.23 1.90
C ILE A 161 10.97 5.36 3.11
N ASN A 162 10.98 6.50 3.78
CA ASN A 162 11.74 6.68 5.02
C ASN A 162 11.31 5.66 6.09
N ASN A 163 9.99 5.47 6.27
CA ASN A 163 9.45 4.48 7.19
C ASN A 163 9.83 3.05 6.80
N ILE A 164 9.75 2.70 5.51
CA ILE A 164 10.16 1.39 5.00
C ILE A 164 11.64 1.13 5.28
N CYS A 165 12.52 2.08 4.95
CA CYS A 165 13.97 1.94 5.12
C CYS A 165 14.41 1.93 6.60
N ARG A 166 13.62 2.53 7.50
CA ARG A 166 13.84 2.47 8.96
C ARG A 166 13.63 1.06 9.53
N ILE A 167 12.80 0.23 8.90
CA ILE A 167 12.51 -1.12 9.38
C ILE A 167 13.71 -2.04 9.08
N ARG A 168 14.41 -2.49 10.13
CA ARG A 168 15.45 -3.52 10.00
C ARG A 168 14.81 -4.89 9.75
N MET A 169 14.78 -5.34 8.50
CA MET A 169 14.29 -6.69 8.17
C MET A 169 15.45 -7.65 7.88
N ARG A 170 15.47 -8.83 8.52
CA ARG A 170 16.52 -9.85 8.38
C ARG A 170 16.33 -10.81 7.19
N ALA A 171 15.13 -10.91 6.60
CA ALA A 171 14.82 -11.95 5.58
C ALA A 171 14.16 -11.46 4.27
N CYS A 172 13.33 -10.42 4.31
CA CYS A 172 12.69 -9.84 3.11
C CYS A 172 12.30 -8.40 3.42
N HIS A 173 12.73 -7.45 2.61
CA HIS A 173 12.42 -6.03 2.77
C HIS A 173 11.18 -5.65 1.96
N VAL A 174 10.42 -4.64 2.40
CA VAL A 174 9.23 -4.18 1.66
C VAL A 174 9.59 -3.70 0.24
N LEU A 175 10.77 -3.09 0.06
CA LEU A 175 11.27 -2.71 -1.28
C LEU A 175 11.48 -3.91 -2.22
N ASP A 176 11.76 -5.11 -1.69
CA ASP A 176 11.89 -6.31 -2.51
C ASP A 176 10.54 -6.71 -3.13
N LEU A 177 9.43 -6.28 -2.54
CA LEU A 177 8.08 -6.52 -3.05
C LEU A 177 7.73 -5.62 -4.24
N LEU A 178 8.49 -4.55 -4.45
CA LEU A 178 8.30 -3.56 -5.51
C LEU A 178 9.12 -3.97 -6.75
N ARG A 179 8.51 -4.76 -7.65
CA ARG A 179 9.21 -5.42 -8.77
C ARG A 179 10.12 -4.49 -9.59
N ASP A 180 9.67 -3.28 -9.90
CA ASP A 180 10.42 -2.35 -10.75
C ASP A 180 11.64 -1.72 -10.08
N ILE A 181 11.66 -1.71 -8.75
CA ILE A 181 12.73 -1.08 -7.95
C ILE A 181 13.48 -2.05 -7.04
N ARG A 182 13.12 -3.34 -7.04
CA ARG A 182 13.78 -4.40 -6.25
C ARG A 182 15.30 -4.40 -6.43
N CYS A 183 15.79 -4.20 -7.66
CA CYS A 183 17.23 -4.19 -7.94
C CYS A 183 17.96 -2.98 -7.34
N TYR A 184 17.26 -1.91 -6.98
CA TYR A 184 17.82 -0.72 -6.35
C TYR A 184 17.63 -0.70 -4.83
N ARG A 185 17.10 -1.77 -4.24
CA ARG A 185 16.77 -1.84 -2.82
C ARG A 185 17.94 -1.42 -1.93
N ASP A 186 19.14 -1.91 -2.21
CA ASP A 186 20.32 -1.59 -1.39
C ASP A 186 20.74 -0.13 -1.53
N VAL A 187 20.72 0.41 -2.76
CA VAL A 187 20.97 1.84 -3.02
C VAL A 187 20.01 2.72 -2.24
N ILE A 188 18.70 2.43 -2.30
CA ILE A 188 17.66 3.21 -1.61
C ILE A 188 17.86 3.15 -0.09
N VAL A 189 18.17 1.97 0.46
CA VAL A 189 18.35 1.77 1.90
C VAL A 189 19.61 2.46 2.41
N ASP A 190 20.72 2.33 1.69
CA ASP A 190 21.99 2.93 2.08
C ASP A 190 21.94 4.45 2.02
N GLU A 191 21.28 5.02 1.01
CA GLU A 191 20.99 6.45 0.96
C GLU A 191 20.10 6.87 2.14
N ALA A 192 18.92 6.28 2.30
CA ALA A 192 18.02 6.67 3.39
C ALA A 192 18.65 6.53 4.80
N ARG A 193 19.64 5.66 4.97
CA ARG A 193 20.41 5.50 6.23
C ARG A 193 21.40 6.62 6.50
N LYS A 194 21.99 7.22 5.46
CA LYS A 194 22.88 8.38 5.61
C LYS A 194 22.08 9.58 6.14
N ARG A 195 20.91 9.81 5.55
CA ARG A 195 19.98 10.88 5.89
C ARG A 195 18.60 10.53 5.33
N GLU A 196 17.56 10.82 6.13
CA GLU A 196 16.17 10.73 5.67
C GLU A 196 15.96 11.56 4.40
N LEU A 197 15.14 11.04 3.49
CA LEU A 197 14.79 11.71 2.24
C LEU A 197 13.91 12.92 2.55
N ALA A 198 14.20 14.07 1.96
CA ALA A 198 13.41 15.29 2.12
C ALA A 198 12.31 15.43 1.06
N SER A 199 12.62 15.02 -0.17
CA SER A 199 11.76 15.13 -1.34
C SER A 199 11.97 13.96 -2.31
N LEU A 200 11.09 13.82 -3.30
CA LEU A 200 11.22 12.95 -4.46
C LEU A 200 12.37 13.42 -5.36
N ASP A 201 12.63 14.72 -5.42
CA ASP A 201 13.82 15.27 -6.07
C ASP A 201 15.10 14.82 -5.34
N ASP A 202 15.17 14.95 -4.01
CA ASP A 202 16.29 14.44 -3.19
C ASP A 202 16.47 12.92 -3.38
N PHE A 203 15.36 12.17 -3.49
CA PHE A 203 15.41 10.76 -3.81
C PHE A 203 16.02 10.49 -5.18
N GLN A 204 15.58 11.22 -6.21
CA GLN A 204 16.06 11.03 -7.57
C GLN A 204 17.53 11.40 -7.71
N ASP A 205 17.96 12.51 -7.11
CA ASP A 205 19.35 12.98 -7.14
C ASP A 205 20.31 12.00 -6.46
N ARG A 206 19.87 11.39 -5.35
CA ARG A 206 20.73 10.50 -4.54
C ARG A 206 20.76 9.07 -5.05
N THR A 207 19.63 8.57 -5.55
CA THR A 207 19.50 7.16 -5.98
C THR A 207 19.67 6.97 -7.49
N GLY A 208 19.53 8.04 -8.28
CA GLY A 208 19.49 7.98 -9.75
C GLY A 208 18.22 7.31 -10.30
N ILE A 209 17.20 7.15 -9.47
CA ILE A 209 15.93 6.48 -9.83
C ILE A 209 14.88 7.56 -10.10
N PRO A 210 14.22 7.57 -11.27
CA PRO A 210 13.15 8.52 -11.55
C PRO A 210 12.00 8.38 -10.53
N ALA A 211 11.50 9.50 -10.00
CA ALA A 211 10.39 9.52 -9.05
C ALA A 211 9.13 8.83 -9.62
N GLU A 212 8.85 9.02 -10.91
CA GLU A 212 7.72 8.36 -11.61
C GLU A 212 7.82 6.83 -11.55
N LYS A 213 9.05 6.28 -11.66
CA LYS A 213 9.28 4.82 -11.58
C LYS A 213 8.96 4.30 -10.18
N LEU A 214 9.31 5.06 -9.14
CA LEU A 214 8.97 4.74 -7.76
C LEU A 214 7.44 4.74 -7.55
N ILE A 215 6.75 5.80 -8.01
CA ILE A 215 5.30 5.94 -7.89
C ILE A 215 4.59 4.77 -8.59
N LYS A 216 4.96 4.45 -9.84
CA LYS A 216 4.39 3.31 -10.57
C LYS A 216 4.60 1.98 -9.87
N ALA A 217 5.77 1.77 -9.27
CA ALA A 217 6.07 0.56 -8.50
C ALA A 217 5.15 0.45 -7.26
N LEU A 218 4.93 1.57 -6.56
CA LEU A 218 4.04 1.64 -5.40
C LEU A 218 2.58 1.39 -5.79
N VAL A 219 2.07 2.05 -6.83
CA VAL A 219 0.70 1.86 -7.35
C VAL A 219 0.46 0.41 -7.72
N ARG A 220 1.40 -0.20 -8.46
CA ARG A 220 1.30 -1.62 -8.84
C ARG A 220 1.28 -2.54 -7.63
N ARG A 221 2.06 -2.23 -6.60
CA ARG A 221 2.07 -3.00 -5.37
C ARG A 221 0.75 -2.86 -4.60
N LEU A 222 0.26 -1.63 -4.42
CA LEU A 222 -1.01 -1.36 -3.78
C LEU A 222 -2.17 -2.08 -4.49
N LYS A 223 -2.16 -2.13 -5.82
CA LYS A 223 -3.11 -2.92 -6.61
C LYS A 223 -3.14 -4.40 -6.22
N LEU A 224 -1.98 -5.02 -6.11
CA LEU A 224 -1.89 -6.42 -5.67
C LEU A 224 -2.37 -6.60 -4.22
N GLU A 225 -2.09 -5.65 -3.33
CA GLU A 225 -2.53 -5.70 -1.92
C GLU A 225 -4.06 -5.58 -1.81
N PHE A 226 -4.67 -4.62 -2.51
CA PHE A 226 -6.12 -4.46 -2.55
C PHE A 226 -6.85 -5.68 -3.14
N GLN A 227 -6.35 -6.23 -4.25
CA GLN A 227 -6.89 -7.45 -4.85
C GLN A 227 -6.77 -8.66 -3.91
N ARG A 228 -5.71 -8.72 -3.11
CA ARG A 228 -5.51 -9.83 -2.17
C ARG A 228 -6.43 -9.73 -0.95
N LEU A 229 -6.70 -8.51 -0.46
CA LEU A 229 -7.70 -8.28 0.59
C LEU A 229 -9.10 -8.78 0.17
N GLU A 230 -9.42 -8.74 -1.13
CA GLU A 230 -10.65 -9.32 -1.65
C GLU A 230 -10.71 -10.84 -1.45
N LEU A 231 -9.63 -11.54 -1.82
CA LEU A 231 -9.57 -13.00 -1.73
C LEU A 231 -9.65 -13.51 -0.29
N GLU A 232 -8.97 -12.83 0.65
CA GLU A 232 -9.03 -13.18 2.07
C GLU A 232 -10.42 -12.99 2.66
N SER A 233 -11.17 -12.00 2.18
CA SER A 233 -12.54 -11.74 2.62
C SER A 233 -13.58 -12.71 2.06
N LEU A 234 -13.20 -13.54 1.09
CA LEU A 234 -14.02 -14.60 0.47
C LEU A 234 -13.69 -16.00 1.01
N SER A 235 -12.54 -16.16 1.68
CA SER A 235 -12.10 -17.42 2.30
C SER A 235 -12.60 -17.64 3.74
N ILE A 236 -13.44 -16.73 4.24
CA ILE A 236 -14.09 -16.75 5.56
C ILE A 236 -15.59 -16.92 5.33
#